data_AF-A0A348G317-F1
#
_entry.id   AF-A0A348G317-F1
#
_cell.length_a   1.000
_cell.length_b   1.000
_cell.length_c   1.000
_cell.angle_alpha   90.00
_cell.angle_beta   90.00
_cell.angle_gamma   90.00
#
_symmetry.space_group_name_H-M   'P 1'
#
loop_
_entity.id
_entity.type
_entity.pdbx_description
1 polymer ?
#
loop_
_entity_poly.entity_id
_entity_poly.type
_entity_poly.pdbx_seq_one_letter_code
_entity_poly.pdbx_strand_id
1 'polypeptide(L)'
;MGDEGRKIKVSEQFFHLSYILSAPPDTACLELQFYRSTMALVSVYDGSQLLEARECRLAQLIDGRQAAIYRGLAFPLLPSGAAIDISGEAHPPEAALVSPIPAARSESVRSYVVIAGTDAAYILLAGHSFQADKAAAQLNRAGFEVIRTGRYLGEPVDGFVADWFVRIGTPSGSDALEARLAALFGNTLASRESATDLRLRLLTGELASARERARRSEEEADRLRLLLAERSASSIEVAALRERIETERRQREIAESNASAALAQLESATSAAGVDASPAAFRVSRRVLDEIADVIKVLMPRIRLVRGCLDTIAIEFADRQALYRVLAELQACQTAMPQRWKTVQGVDGWIEQSKVGNGVDSQGRVYARLDRSDRCWDVLVSHKSSQDRDIDWLKRQ
;
A
#
# COMPACT_ATOMS: atom_id res chain seq x y z
N MET A 1 35.68 30.77 48.19
CA MET A 1 35.36 31.33 46.85
C MET A 1 35.04 30.17 45.95
N GLY A 2 33.84 29.92 45.47
CA GLY A 2 32.50 30.47 45.70
C GLY A 2 31.58 29.48 44.97
N ASP A 3 30.59 28.93 45.66
CA ASP A 3 29.64 27.97 45.08
C ASP A 3 28.23 28.48 45.37
N GLU A 4 27.64 29.15 44.39
CA GLU A 4 26.31 29.75 44.48
C GLU A 4 25.26 28.78 43.96
N GLY A 5 24.47 28.27 44.90
CA GLY A 5 23.30 27.43 44.63
C GLY A 5 22.16 28.22 43.97
N ARG A 6 21.66 27.68 42.84
CA ARG A 6 20.35 28.08 42.28
C ARG A 6 19.24 27.21 42.86
N LYS A 7 18.39 27.85 43.68
CA LYS A 7 17.08 27.33 44.10
C LYS A 7 16.07 27.57 42.99
N ILE A 8 15.41 26.52 42.50
CA ILE A 8 14.24 26.62 41.61
C ILE A 8 12.99 26.63 42.51
N LYS A 9 12.20 27.71 42.41
CA LYS A 9 10.86 27.83 43.01
C LYS A 9 9.86 27.11 42.11
N VAL A 10 9.11 26.16 42.66
CA VAL A 10 7.90 25.59 42.04
C VAL A 10 6.71 26.33 42.65
N SER A 11 5.94 27.02 41.81
CA SER A 11 4.71 27.71 42.20
C SER A 11 3.50 26.77 42.01
N GLU A 12 2.82 26.44 43.12
CA GLU A 12 1.50 25.81 43.13
C GLU A 12 0.44 26.84 42.68
N GLN A 13 -0.38 26.47 41.70
CA GLN A 13 -1.61 27.18 41.37
C GLN A 13 -2.81 26.31 41.78
N PHE A 14 -3.48 26.74 42.85
CA PHE A 14 -4.79 26.26 43.27
C PHE A 14 -5.88 26.89 42.38
N PHE A 15 -6.71 26.07 41.74
CA PHE A 15 -7.96 26.53 41.13
C PHE A 15 -9.11 26.33 42.13
N HIS A 16 -9.71 27.45 42.54
CA HIS A 16 -10.93 27.52 43.32
C HIS A 16 -12.14 27.15 42.45
N LEU A 17 -12.90 26.14 42.91
CA LEU A 17 -14.21 25.75 42.38
C LEU A 17 -15.29 26.45 43.20
N SER A 18 -15.92 27.48 42.64
CA SER A 18 -17.23 27.96 43.11
C SER A 18 -17.89 28.78 42.01
N TYR A 19 -18.88 28.19 41.33
CA TYR A 19 -19.95 28.97 40.71
C TYR A 19 -21.28 28.20 40.80
N ILE A 20 -22.22 28.81 41.51
CA ILE A 20 -23.63 28.45 41.63
C ILE A 20 -24.38 29.30 40.61
N LEU A 21 -25.17 28.68 39.74
CA LEU A 21 -26.32 29.26 39.01
C LEU A 21 -27.40 28.18 39.01
N SER A 22 -28.37 28.21 39.93
CA SER A 22 -29.67 28.86 39.76
C SER A 22 -30.36 28.46 38.44
N ALA A 23 -31.15 27.38 38.49
CA ALA A 23 -32.07 26.98 37.44
C ALA A 23 -33.53 27.12 37.96
N PRO A 24 -34.49 27.54 37.10
CA PRO A 24 -35.86 27.86 37.50
C PRO A 24 -36.71 26.60 37.79
N PRO A 25 -37.75 26.70 38.65
CA PRO A 25 -38.59 25.58 39.01
C PRO A 25 -39.77 25.48 38.03
N ASP A 26 -39.58 24.86 36.86
CA ASP A 26 -40.74 24.58 35.96
C ASP A 26 -40.51 23.40 34.99
N THR A 27 -39.72 22.40 35.39
CA THR A 27 -39.51 21.15 34.62
C THR A 27 -40.00 19.89 35.33
N ALA A 28 -40.83 20.03 36.37
CA ALA A 28 -41.28 18.91 37.20
C ALA A 28 -42.51 18.14 36.68
N CYS A 29 -43.01 18.42 35.47
CA CYS A 29 -44.23 17.78 34.94
C CYS A 29 -44.04 16.80 33.77
N LEU A 30 -42.80 16.44 33.39
CA LEU A 30 -42.55 15.47 32.31
C LEU A 30 -41.81 14.19 32.73
N GLU A 31 -41.44 14.02 34.00
CA GLU A 31 -40.66 12.84 34.43
C GLU A 31 -41.50 11.61 34.84
N LEU A 32 -42.83 11.68 34.85
CA LEU A 32 -43.67 10.58 35.37
C LEU A 32 -44.61 9.90 34.35
N GLN A 33 -44.36 10.05 33.05
CA GLN A 33 -45.03 9.27 32.00
C GLN A 33 -44.14 8.22 31.30
N PHE A 34 -42.90 8.05 31.75
CA PHE A 34 -41.88 7.22 31.09
C PHE A 34 -42.02 5.69 31.25
N TYR A 35 -43.19 5.20 31.68
CA TYR A 35 -43.50 3.76 31.79
C TYR A 35 -44.45 3.25 30.69
N ARG A 36 -44.48 3.93 29.54
CA ARG A 36 -45.22 3.45 28.36
C ARG A 36 -44.28 2.71 27.41
N SER A 37 -44.59 1.43 27.21
CA SER A 37 -44.06 0.48 26.23
C SER A 37 -42.56 0.54 25.93
N THR A 38 -41.84 -0.52 26.30
CA THR A 38 -40.44 -0.75 25.89
C THR A 38 -40.26 -0.88 24.37
N MET A 39 -41.36 -0.96 23.62
CA MET A 39 -41.43 -1.04 22.16
C MET A 39 -42.15 0.21 21.62
N ALA A 40 -41.60 0.82 20.58
CA ALA A 40 -42.25 1.89 19.83
C ALA A 40 -42.14 1.61 18.33
N LEU A 41 -43.15 2.02 17.57
CA LEU A 41 -43.08 2.00 16.11
C LEU A 41 -42.07 3.08 15.67
N VAL A 42 -40.94 2.65 15.10
CA VAL A 42 -39.83 3.49 14.68
C VAL A 42 -39.67 3.42 13.16
N SER A 43 -39.60 4.58 12.51
CA SER A 43 -39.27 4.69 11.09
C SER A 43 -37.77 4.55 10.88
N VAL A 44 -37.35 3.61 10.03
CA VAL A 44 -35.95 3.28 9.76
C VAL A 44 -35.54 3.85 8.42
N TYR A 45 -34.55 4.73 8.44
CA TYR A 45 -33.98 5.38 7.26
C TYR A 45 -32.56 4.88 6.97
N ASP A 46 -32.16 4.93 5.71
CA ASP A 46 -30.77 4.87 5.24
C ASP A 46 -30.47 6.20 4.53
N GLY A 47 -29.86 7.13 5.25
CA GLY A 47 -29.74 8.52 4.84
C GLY A 47 -31.12 9.18 4.67
N SER A 48 -31.48 9.55 3.43
CA SER A 48 -32.77 10.18 3.12
C SER A 48 -33.88 9.20 2.73
N GLN A 49 -33.56 7.92 2.56
CA GLN A 49 -34.50 6.90 2.09
C GLN A 49 -35.18 6.20 3.27
N LEU A 50 -36.51 6.24 3.33
CA LEU A 50 -37.28 5.41 4.27
C LEU A 50 -37.22 3.95 3.80
N LEU A 51 -36.70 3.07 4.65
CA LEU A 51 -36.63 1.63 4.38
C LEU A 51 -37.90 0.93 4.88
N GLU A 52 -38.24 1.10 6.15
CA GLU A 52 -39.39 0.44 6.78
C GLU A 52 -39.85 1.19 8.06
N ALA A 53 -41.04 0.86 8.55
CA ALA A 53 -41.50 1.25 9.89
C ALA A 53 -41.68 -0.03 10.72
N ARG A 54 -41.02 -0.10 11.89
CA ARG A 54 -40.93 -1.33 12.66
C ARG A 54 -41.05 -1.07 14.15
N GLU A 55 -41.69 -1.97 14.88
CA GLU A 55 -41.65 -1.94 16.34
C GLU A 55 -40.22 -2.27 16.82
N CYS A 56 -39.58 -1.27 17.41
CA CYS A 56 -38.22 -1.36 17.91
C CYS A 56 -38.21 -1.17 19.42
N ARG A 57 -37.30 -1.89 20.09
CA ARG A 57 -37.10 -1.71 21.53
C ARG A 57 -36.40 -0.38 21.77
N LEU A 58 -36.96 0.47 22.62
CA LEU A 58 -36.32 1.72 23.01
C LEU A 58 -35.26 1.48 24.09
N ALA A 59 -34.17 2.26 24.03
CA ALA A 59 -33.09 2.26 24.99
C ALA A 59 -32.54 3.69 25.15
N GLN A 60 -31.71 3.92 26.17
CA GLN A 60 -31.03 5.19 26.38
C GLN A 60 -29.52 4.99 26.27
N LEU A 61 -28.84 5.76 25.43
CA LEU A 61 -27.38 5.69 25.30
C LEU A 61 -26.68 6.26 26.55
N ILE A 62 -25.40 5.94 26.73
CA ILE A 62 -24.57 6.44 27.85
C ILE A 62 -24.52 7.98 27.89
N ASP A 63 -24.64 8.64 26.74
CA ASP A 63 -24.68 10.10 26.64
C ASP A 63 -26.05 10.71 26.95
N GLY A 64 -27.04 9.88 27.30
CA GLY A 64 -28.41 10.27 27.64
C GLY A 64 -29.37 10.37 26.46
N ARG A 65 -28.90 10.27 25.20
CA ARG A 65 -29.79 10.29 24.02
C ARG A 65 -30.68 9.06 23.99
N GLN A 66 -31.92 9.22 23.54
CA GLN A 66 -32.79 8.07 23.25
C GLN A 66 -32.33 7.36 22.00
N ALA A 67 -32.45 6.05 21.99
CA ALA A 67 -32.11 5.19 20.88
C ALA A 67 -33.17 4.11 20.67
N ALA A 68 -33.25 3.61 19.44
CA ALA A 68 -34.00 2.40 19.13
C ALA A 68 -33.04 1.26 18.79
N ILE A 69 -33.31 0.08 19.32
CA ILE A 69 -32.56 -1.12 19.00
C ILE A 69 -33.15 -1.70 17.72
N TYR A 70 -32.34 -1.72 16.68
CA TYR A 70 -32.66 -2.25 15.37
C TYR A 70 -31.54 -3.18 14.91
N ARG A 71 -31.91 -4.44 14.60
CA ARG A 71 -30.97 -5.48 14.10
C ARG A 71 -29.71 -5.62 14.96
N GLY A 72 -29.88 -5.66 16.27
CA GLY A 72 -28.80 -5.85 17.25
C GLY A 72 -27.91 -4.64 17.50
N LEU A 73 -28.25 -3.44 17.03
CA LEU A 73 -27.54 -2.19 17.33
C LEU A 73 -28.51 -1.12 17.84
N ALA A 74 -28.02 -0.25 18.72
CA ALA A 74 -28.76 0.92 19.19
C ALA A 74 -28.43 2.12 18.29
N PHE A 75 -29.44 2.65 17.63
CA PHE A 75 -29.33 3.85 16.79
C PHE A 75 -29.99 5.02 17.51
N PRO A 76 -29.32 6.18 17.64
CA PRO A 76 -29.93 7.37 18.22
C PRO A 76 -31.22 7.73 17.48
N LEU A 77 -32.28 8.08 18.23
CA LEU A 77 -33.48 8.65 17.64
C LEU A 77 -33.17 10.02 17.03
N LEU A 78 -33.68 10.27 15.83
CA LEU A 78 -33.56 11.56 15.17
C LEU A 78 -34.37 12.63 15.94
N PRO A 79 -33.94 13.91 15.95
CA PRO A 79 -34.64 14.98 16.64
C PRO A 79 -36.09 15.18 16.20
N SER A 80 -36.44 14.72 14.99
CA SER A 80 -37.77 14.85 14.40
C SER A 80 -38.80 13.84 14.92
N GLY A 81 -38.42 12.85 15.74
CA GLY A 81 -39.37 11.93 16.37
C GLY A 81 -38.88 10.48 16.46
N ALA A 82 -39.81 9.52 16.44
CA ALA A 82 -39.53 8.09 16.48
C ALA A 82 -38.96 7.57 15.15
N ALA A 83 -37.77 8.04 14.78
CA ALA A 83 -37.06 7.63 13.58
C ALA A 83 -35.58 7.41 13.87
N ILE A 84 -34.93 6.49 13.13
CA ILE A 84 -33.49 6.25 13.18
C ILE A 84 -32.89 6.27 11.77
N ASP A 85 -31.61 6.63 11.67
CA ASP A 85 -30.82 6.53 10.43
C ASP A 85 -29.72 5.47 10.60
N ILE A 86 -29.80 4.40 9.81
CA ILE A 86 -28.88 3.26 9.92
C ILE A 86 -27.56 3.47 9.17
N SER A 87 -27.47 4.53 8.34
CA SER A 87 -26.22 4.96 7.71
C SER A 87 -25.31 5.73 8.65
N GLY A 88 -25.87 6.22 9.76
CA GLY A 88 -25.23 7.08 10.73
C GLY A 88 -24.56 6.34 11.89
N GLU A 89 -24.56 7.01 13.04
CA GLU A 89 -23.95 6.51 14.26
C GLU A 89 -24.71 5.29 14.79
N ALA A 90 -24.00 4.18 15.03
CA ALA A 90 -24.56 2.96 15.58
C ALA A 90 -23.76 2.54 16.81
N HIS A 91 -24.47 2.22 17.89
CA HIS A 91 -23.86 1.82 19.15
C HIS A 91 -24.12 0.34 19.43
N PRO A 92 -23.15 -0.36 20.04
CA PRO A 92 -23.43 -1.68 20.58
C PRO A 92 -24.53 -1.57 21.65
N PRO A 93 -25.46 -2.52 21.74
CA PRO A 93 -26.56 -2.46 22.70
C PRO A 93 -26.09 -2.43 24.17
N GLU A 94 -24.84 -2.82 24.46
CA GLU A 94 -24.22 -2.65 25.79
C GLU A 94 -23.97 -1.19 26.18
N ALA A 95 -23.77 -0.32 25.19
CA ALA A 95 -23.63 1.12 25.40
C ALA A 95 -25.00 1.81 25.58
N ALA A 96 -26.09 1.04 25.57
CA ALA A 96 -27.43 1.52 25.84
C ALA A 96 -27.94 0.94 27.17
N LEU A 97 -28.28 1.83 28.10
CA LEU A 97 -29.08 1.53 29.27
C LEU A 97 -30.49 1.18 28.79
N VAL A 98 -30.75 -0.11 28.65
CA VAL A 98 -32.11 -0.61 28.40
C VAL A 98 -32.91 -0.38 29.69
N SER A 99 -34.02 0.34 29.59
CA SER A 99 -34.91 0.50 30.75
C SER A 99 -35.32 -0.88 31.27
N PRO A 100 -35.16 -1.16 32.58
CA PRO A 100 -35.50 -2.46 33.14
C PRO A 100 -36.97 -2.75 32.84
N ILE A 101 -37.22 -3.88 32.18
CA ILE A 101 -38.57 -4.37 31.92
C ILE A 101 -39.28 -4.50 33.28
N PRO A 102 -40.42 -3.82 33.51
CA PRO A 102 -41.15 -3.98 34.76
C PRO A 102 -41.48 -5.46 34.95
N ALA A 103 -41.08 -6.03 36.08
CA ALA A 103 -41.16 -7.46 36.41
C ALA A 103 -42.61 -8.04 36.49
N ALA A 104 -43.62 -7.31 36.01
CA ALA A 104 -45.03 -7.58 36.26
C ALA A 104 -45.73 -8.48 35.23
N ARG A 105 -45.04 -9.00 34.20
CA ARG A 105 -45.56 -10.06 33.33
C ARG A 105 -44.47 -11.08 33.01
N SER A 106 -44.22 -11.98 33.97
CA SER A 106 -43.43 -13.18 33.74
C SER A 106 -44.27 -14.23 33.00
N GLU A 107 -44.68 -13.92 31.78
CA GLU A 107 -44.72 -14.97 30.78
C GLU A 107 -43.26 -15.31 30.50
N SER A 108 -42.90 -16.59 30.55
CA SER A 108 -41.55 -17.06 30.31
C SER A 108 -41.02 -16.45 29.01
N VAL A 109 -40.19 -15.41 29.11
CA VAL A 109 -39.59 -14.75 27.96
C VAL A 109 -38.74 -15.81 27.28
N ARG A 110 -39.26 -16.37 26.18
CA ARG A 110 -38.52 -17.36 25.39
C ARG A 110 -37.22 -16.68 25.00
N SER A 111 -36.08 -17.30 25.31
CA SER A 111 -34.77 -16.77 24.98
C SER A 111 -34.37 -17.03 23.53
N TYR A 112 -35.13 -17.90 22.85
CA TYR A 112 -34.92 -18.27 21.47
C TYR A 112 -36.22 -18.67 20.79
N VAL A 113 -36.22 -18.63 19.45
CA VAL A 113 -37.26 -19.20 18.58
C VAL A 113 -36.58 -20.05 17.51
N VAL A 114 -37.24 -21.11 17.06
CA VAL A 114 -36.71 -22.01 16.03
C VAL A 114 -37.53 -21.85 14.75
N ILE A 115 -36.84 -21.66 13.63
CA ILE A 115 -37.43 -21.80 12.29
C ILE A 115 -36.87 -23.10 11.71
N ALA A 116 -37.71 -24.13 11.66
CA ALA A 116 -37.35 -25.42 11.09
C ALA A 116 -37.34 -25.34 9.55
N GLY A 117 -36.29 -25.89 8.94
CA GLY A 117 -36.18 -26.07 7.49
C GLY A 117 -35.82 -27.52 7.15
N THR A 118 -35.93 -27.88 5.87
CA THR A 118 -35.72 -29.26 5.37
C THR A 118 -34.32 -29.78 5.69
N ASP A 119 -33.29 -28.97 5.45
CA ASP A 119 -31.89 -29.37 5.59
C ASP A 119 -31.15 -28.61 6.70
N ALA A 120 -31.70 -27.48 7.13
CA ALA A 120 -31.15 -26.67 8.20
C ALA A 120 -32.25 -26.00 9.03
N ALA A 121 -31.98 -25.83 10.33
CA ALA A 121 -32.82 -25.05 11.22
C ALA A 121 -32.11 -23.75 11.63
N TYR A 122 -32.88 -22.68 11.81
CA TYR A 122 -32.40 -21.41 12.33
C TYR A 122 -32.85 -21.25 13.77
N ILE A 123 -31.90 -21.08 14.68
CA ILE A 123 -32.15 -20.74 16.07
C ILE A 123 -31.98 -19.23 16.20
N LEU A 124 -33.10 -18.54 16.33
CA LEU A 124 -33.16 -17.11 16.48
C LEU A 124 -32.96 -16.72 17.94
N LEU A 125 -32.08 -15.76 18.19
CA LEU A 125 -31.67 -15.32 19.51
C LEU A 125 -31.86 -13.81 19.62
N ALA A 126 -32.41 -13.37 20.74
CA ALA A 126 -32.46 -11.96 21.10
C ALA A 126 -31.18 -11.59 21.87
N GLY A 127 -30.68 -10.38 21.69
CA GLY A 127 -29.57 -9.82 22.48
C GLY A 127 -28.22 -9.75 21.76
N HIS A 128 -27.15 -10.13 22.46
CA HIS A 128 -25.77 -9.79 22.09
C HIS A 128 -25.09 -10.85 21.21
N SER A 129 -24.09 -10.45 20.43
CA SER A 129 -23.25 -11.39 19.63
C SER A 129 -22.66 -12.50 20.48
N PHE A 130 -22.21 -12.17 21.70
CA PHE A 130 -21.68 -13.14 22.65
C PHE A 130 -22.71 -14.23 23.02
N GLN A 131 -24.00 -13.90 23.11
CA GLN A 131 -25.04 -14.89 23.39
C GLN A 131 -25.22 -15.84 22.20
N ALA A 132 -25.10 -15.32 20.97
CA ALA A 132 -25.09 -16.15 19.76
C ALA A 132 -23.87 -17.08 19.70
N ASP A 133 -22.68 -16.58 20.04
CA ASP A 133 -21.46 -17.38 20.08
C ASP A 133 -21.50 -18.44 21.19
N LYS A 134 -22.01 -18.07 22.37
CA LYS A 134 -22.22 -19.02 23.48
C LYS A 134 -23.22 -20.09 23.11
N ALA A 135 -24.33 -19.72 22.47
CA ALA A 135 -25.33 -20.66 21.98
C ALA A 135 -24.74 -21.61 20.93
N ALA A 136 -23.99 -21.09 19.96
CA ALA A 136 -23.29 -21.91 18.97
C ALA A 136 -22.29 -22.89 19.61
N ALA A 137 -21.51 -22.44 20.59
CA ALA A 137 -20.60 -23.31 21.31
C ALA A 137 -21.33 -24.41 22.11
N GLN A 138 -22.48 -24.09 22.72
CA GLN A 138 -23.33 -25.06 23.42
C GLN A 138 -23.93 -26.09 22.46
N LEU A 139 -24.42 -25.64 21.30
CA LEU A 139 -24.96 -26.51 20.25
C LEU A 139 -23.88 -27.48 19.73
N ASN A 140 -22.69 -26.98 19.41
CA ASN A 140 -21.56 -27.83 18.99
C ASN A 140 -21.21 -28.89 20.03
N ARG A 141 -21.14 -28.52 21.32
CA ARG A 141 -20.86 -29.49 22.41
C ARG A 141 -21.96 -30.54 22.56
N ALA A 142 -23.20 -30.19 22.24
CA ALA A 142 -24.34 -31.10 22.27
C ALA A 142 -24.47 -31.95 20.98
N GLY A 143 -23.48 -31.89 20.09
CA GLY A 143 -23.41 -32.68 18.86
C GLY A 143 -24.25 -32.13 17.70
N PHE A 144 -24.67 -30.87 17.75
CA PHE A 144 -25.25 -30.21 16.58
C PHE A 144 -24.16 -29.70 15.64
N GLU A 145 -24.35 -29.86 14.35
CA GLU A 145 -23.50 -29.23 13.34
C GLU A 145 -23.89 -27.76 13.19
N VAL A 146 -23.09 -26.86 13.76
CA VAL A 146 -23.28 -25.41 13.55
C VAL A 146 -22.68 -25.01 12.21
N ILE A 147 -23.57 -24.71 11.27
CA ILE A 147 -23.21 -24.29 9.90
C ILE A 147 -22.73 -22.83 9.90
N ARG A 148 -23.45 -21.94 10.60
CA ARG A 148 -23.18 -20.50 10.58
C ARG A 148 -23.80 -19.76 11.76
N THR A 149 -23.12 -18.72 12.24
CA THR A 149 -23.69 -17.69 13.12
C THR A 149 -23.73 -16.35 12.39
N GLY A 150 -24.71 -15.50 12.71
CA GLY A 150 -24.80 -14.17 12.10
C GLY A 150 -25.96 -13.34 12.63
N ARG A 151 -26.04 -12.09 12.16
CA ARG A 151 -27.17 -11.21 12.48
C ARG A 151 -28.42 -11.65 11.75
N TYR A 152 -29.55 -11.66 12.44
CA TYR A 152 -30.82 -11.97 11.83
C TYR A 152 -31.40 -10.72 11.17
N LEU A 153 -31.57 -10.78 9.85
CA LEU A 153 -32.09 -9.68 9.03
C LEU A 153 -33.47 -10.02 8.44
N GLY A 154 -34.08 -11.12 8.87
CA GLY A 154 -35.37 -11.58 8.37
C GLY A 154 -36.55 -10.90 9.05
N GLU A 155 -37.75 -11.39 8.69
CA GLU A 155 -38.99 -10.92 9.28
C GLU A 155 -39.06 -11.28 10.77
N PRO A 156 -39.59 -10.38 11.62
CA PRO A 156 -39.81 -10.69 13.02
C PRO A 156 -40.75 -11.90 13.13
N VAL A 157 -40.51 -12.75 14.13
CA VAL A 157 -41.43 -13.83 14.44
C VAL A 157 -42.41 -13.32 15.49
N ASP A 158 -43.68 -13.73 15.43
CA ASP A 158 -44.74 -13.25 16.33
C ASP A 158 -44.30 -13.31 17.80
N GLY A 159 -44.22 -12.13 18.42
CA GLY A 159 -43.83 -11.98 19.83
C GLY A 159 -42.34 -12.16 20.13
N PHE A 160 -41.47 -12.30 19.13
CA PHE A 160 -40.02 -12.48 19.32
C PHE A 160 -39.18 -11.63 18.35
N VAL A 161 -38.45 -10.67 18.93
CA VAL A 161 -37.49 -9.84 18.19
C VAL A 161 -36.12 -10.49 18.26
N ALA A 162 -35.69 -11.11 17.16
CA ALA A 162 -34.38 -11.72 17.04
C ALA A 162 -33.35 -10.73 16.52
N ASP A 163 -32.17 -10.70 17.15
CA ASP A 163 -31.02 -9.91 16.73
C ASP A 163 -30.00 -10.78 15.98
N TRP A 164 -29.91 -12.07 16.36
CA TRP A 164 -28.94 -13.03 15.86
C TRP A 164 -29.60 -14.35 15.47
N PHE A 165 -28.91 -15.12 14.64
CA PHE A 165 -29.27 -16.50 14.35
C PHE A 165 -28.05 -17.42 14.46
N VAL A 166 -28.33 -18.67 14.83
CA VAL A 166 -27.41 -19.80 14.69
C VAL A 166 -28.07 -20.80 13.75
N ARG A 167 -27.47 -21.03 12.59
CA ARG A 167 -27.92 -22.02 11.61
C ARG A 167 -27.24 -23.35 11.90
N ILE A 168 -28.06 -24.39 12.08
CA ILE A 168 -27.60 -25.75 12.34
C ILE A 168 -28.13 -26.72 11.27
N GLY A 169 -27.41 -27.82 11.04
CA GLY A 169 -27.95 -28.93 10.24
C GLY A 169 -29.15 -29.58 10.95
N THR A 170 -30.24 -29.86 10.23
CA THR A 170 -31.45 -30.44 10.84
C THR A 170 -31.19 -31.90 11.21
N PRO A 171 -31.21 -32.29 12.49
CA PRO A 171 -31.16 -33.70 12.85
C PRO A 171 -32.44 -34.40 12.39
N SER A 172 -32.35 -35.67 11.99
CA SER A 172 -33.50 -36.45 11.51
C SER A 172 -34.62 -36.50 12.59
N GLY A 173 -35.73 -35.77 12.37
CA GLY A 173 -36.90 -35.71 13.25
C GLY A 173 -37.12 -34.33 13.91
N SER A 174 -38.10 -33.56 13.42
CA SER A 174 -38.39 -32.18 13.87
C SER A 174 -38.82 -32.09 15.34
N ASP A 175 -39.67 -32.99 15.82
CA ASP A 175 -40.20 -32.93 17.19
C ASP A 175 -39.11 -33.21 18.26
N ALA A 176 -38.07 -33.96 17.88
CA ALA A 176 -36.91 -34.20 18.74
C ALA A 176 -35.99 -32.97 18.84
N LEU A 177 -36.04 -32.05 17.86
CA LEU A 177 -35.20 -30.86 17.84
C LEU A 177 -35.61 -29.88 18.94
N GLU A 178 -36.89 -29.51 19.01
CA GLU A 178 -37.37 -28.56 20.01
C GLU A 178 -37.14 -29.04 21.44
N ALA A 179 -37.40 -30.32 21.72
CA ALA A 179 -37.16 -30.91 23.04
C ALA A 179 -35.67 -30.87 23.44
N ARG A 180 -34.75 -31.16 22.49
CA ARG A 180 -33.30 -31.08 22.72
C ARG A 180 -32.83 -29.65 22.93
N LEU A 181 -33.34 -28.71 22.15
CA LEU A 181 -33.02 -27.29 22.31
C LEU A 181 -33.56 -26.74 23.64
N ALA A 182 -34.76 -27.16 24.04
CA ALA A 182 -35.34 -26.80 25.32
C ALA A 182 -34.51 -27.34 26.49
N ALA A 183 -33.99 -28.56 26.41
CA ALA A 183 -33.08 -29.11 27.42
C ALA A 183 -31.75 -28.34 27.51
N LEU A 184 -31.21 -27.88 26.37
CA LEU A 184 -29.95 -27.13 26.31
C LEU A 184 -30.09 -25.69 26.81
N PHE A 185 -31.09 -24.96 26.33
CA PHE A 185 -31.27 -23.56 26.67
C PHE A 185 -32.08 -23.35 27.96
N GLY A 186 -32.95 -24.29 28.30
CA GLY A 186 -33.80 -24.25 29.51
C GLY A 186 -33.02 -24.42 30.82
N ASN A 187 -31.93 -25.20 30.82
CA ASN A 187 -31.11 -25.43 32.03
C ASN A 187 -29.97 -24.42 32.21
N THR A 188 -29.54 -23.74 31.14
CA THR A 188 -28.24 -23.03 31.14
C THR A 188 -28.34 -21.53 31.43
N LEU A 189 -29.55 -20.96 31.47
CA LEU A 189 -29.76 -19.57 31.91
C LEU A 189 -29.85 -19.41 33.44
N ALA A 190 -29.91 -20.52 34.19
CA ALA A 190 -29.83 -20.51 35.65
C ALA A 190 -28.40 -20.48 36.20
N SER A 191 -27.39 -20.81 35.38
CA SER A 191 -25.98 -20.63 35.75
C SER A 191 -25.61 -19.16 35.59
N ARG A 192 -25.88 -18.37 36.64
CA ARG A 192 -25.29 -17.06 36.86
C ARG A 192 -23.77 -17.20 36.97
N GLU A 193 -23.06 -17.37 35.85
CA GLU A 193 -21.76 -16.70 35.75
C GLU A 193 -22.10 -15.24 36.05
N SER A 194 -21.59 -14.75 37.17
CA SER A 194 -21.89 -13.41 37.63
C SER A 194 -21.61 -12.46 36.47
N ALA A 195 -22.52 -11.54 36.16
CA ALA A 195 -22.31 -10.55 35.10
C ALA A 195 -20.95 -9.83 35.26
N THR A 196 -20.44 -9.80 36.49
CA THR A 196 -19.08 -9.33 36.83
C THR A 196 -17.96 -10.20 36.27
N ASP A 197 -18.05 -11.53 36.29
CA ASP A 197 -17.01 -12.45 35.77
C ASP A 197 -16.90 -12.36 34.25
N LEU A 198 -18.06 -12.26 33.58
CA LEU A 198 -18.11 -12.09 32.13
C LEU A 198 -17.56 -10.73 31.70
N ARG A 199 -17.93 -9.66 32.43
CA ARG A 199 -17.36 -8.32 32.23
C ARG A 199 -15.86 -8.31 32.45
N LEU A 200 -15.36 -8.99 33.49
CA LEU A 200 -13.94 -9.06 33.80
C LEU A 200 -13.17 -9.80 32.69
N ARG A 201 -13.71 -10.90 32.15
CA ARG A 201 -13.11 -11.61 31.01
C ARG A 201 -13.07 -10.75 29.74
N LEU A 202 -14.15 -10.03 29.43
CA LEU A 202 -14.19 -9.13 28.28
C LEU A 202 -13.17 -8.00 28.43
N LEU A 203 -13.15 -7.33 29.58
CA LEU A 203 -12.17 -6.27 29.86
C LEU A 203 -10.72 -6.78 29.78
N THR A 204 -10.48 -8.01 30.25
CA THR A 204 -9.15 -8.64 30.15
C THR A 204 -8.76 -8.92 28.71
N GLY A 205 -9.71 -9.40 27.88
CA GLY A 205 -9.50 -9.64 26.46
C GLY A 205 -9.27 -8.35 25.66
N GLU A 206 -10.04 -7.31 25.94
CA GLU A 206 -9.88 -5.99 25.33
C GLU A 206 -8.54 -5.36 25.71
N LEU A 207 -8.14 -5.45 26.98
CA LEU A 207 -6.87 -4.94 27.47
C LEU A 207 -5.69 -5.69 26.85
N ALA A 208 -5.78 -7.02 26.68
CA ALA A 208 -4.78 -7.80 25.97
C ALA A 208 -4.67 -7.39 24.49
N SER A 209 -5.81 -7.20 23.82
CA SER A 209 -5.88 -6.77 22.42
C SER A 209 -5.37 -5.34 22.22
N ALA A 210 -5.64 -4.44 23.17
CA ALA A 210 -5.13 -3.07 23.17
C ALA A 210 -3.61 -3.04 23.36
N ARG A 211 -3.07 -3.86 24.26
CA ARG A 211 -1.61 -3.99 24.47
C ARG A 211 -0.89 -4.50 23.23
N GLU A 212 -1.45 -5.50 22.54
CA GLU A 212 -0.85 -6.01 21.31
C GLU A 212 -0.87 -4.97 20.19
N ARG A 213 -1.96 -4.19 20.06
CA ARG A 213 -2.01 -3.05 19.11
C ARG A 213 -0.98 -1.98 19.44
N ALA A 214 -0.82 -1.63 20.72
CA ALA A 214 0.19 -0.66 21.15
C ALA A 214 1.61 -1.15 20.83
N ARG A 215 1.92 -2.41 21.13
CA ARG A 215 3.22 -3.03 20.83
C ARG A 215 3.55 -3.01 19.34
N ARG A 216 2.60 -3.38 18.48
CA ARG A 216 2.79 -3.32 17.02
C ARG A 216 3.02 -1.89 16.52
N SER A 217 2.29 -0.92 17.06
CA SER A 217 2.48 0.48 16.70
C SER A 217 3.84 1.01 17.14
N GLU A 218 4.37 0.55 18.28
CA GLU A 218 5.70 0.91 18.77
C GLU A 218 6.80 0.29 17.91
N GLU A 219 6.69 -1.00 17.57
CA GLU A 219 7.60 -1.69 16.65
C GLU A 219 7.63 -1.01 15.26
N GLU A 220 6.48 -0.56 14.75
CA GLU A 220 6.40 0.18 13.49
C GLU A 220 7.03 1.58 13.59
N ALA A 221 6.80 2.29 14.70
CA ALA A 221 7.41 3.59 14.94
C ALA A 221 8.94 3.49 15.01
N ASP A 222 9.48 2.47 15.67
CA ASP A 222 10.93 2.24 15.75
C ASP A 222 11.53 1.86 14.40
N ARG A 223 10.83 1.02 13.63
CA ARG A 223 11.22 0.72 12.24
C ARG A 223 11.29 1.98 11.38
N LEU A 224 10.30 2.86 11.48
CA LEU A 224 10.26 4.12 10.72
C LEU A 224 11.37 5.08 11.15
N ARG A 225 11.69 5.16 12.45
CA ARG A 225 12.82 5.95 12.95
C ARG A 225 14.15 5.47 12.38
N LEU A 226 14.35 4.16 12.30
CA LEU A 226 15.57 3.57 11.73
C LEU A 226 15.71 3.90 10.24
N LEU A 227 14.63 3.77 9.46
CA LEU A 227 14.62 4.15 8.04
C LEU A 227 14.89 5.65 7.81
N LEU A 228 14.38 6.51 8.69
CA LEU A 228 14.66 7.95 8.61
C LEU A 228 16.13 8.27 8.91
N ALA A 229 16.75 7.55 9.86
CA ALA A 229 18.17 7.69 10.17
C ALA A 229 19.06 7.21 9.01
N GLU A 230 18.71 6.10 8.36
CA GLU A 230 19.43 5.63 7.16
C GLU A 230 19.32 6.62 6.00
N ARG A 231 18.14 7.21 5.81
CA ARG A 231 17.92 8.22 4.77
C ARG A 231 18.69 9.50 5.03
N SER A 232 18.78 9.96 6.29
CA SER A 232 19.56 11.15 6.63
C SER A 232 21.06 10.91 6.45
N ALA A 233 21.56 9.73 6.84
CA ALA A 233 22.95 9.33 6.57
C ALA A 233 23.26 9.30 5.07
N SER A 234 22.39 8.69 4.26
CA SER A 234 22.55 8.66 2.80
C SER A 234 22.52 10.07 2.18
N SER A 235 21.68 10.97 2.72
CA SER A 235 21.63 12.36 2.25
C SER A 235 22.93 13.13 2.53
N ILE A 236 23.56 12.87 3.67
CA ILE A 236 24.86 13.47 4.03
C ILE A 236 25.94 12.95 3.09
N GLU A 237 25.95 11.65 2.81
CA GLU A 237 26.90 11.04 1.87
C GLU A 237 26.77 11.60 0.45
N VAL A 238 25.54 11.71 -0.06
CA VAL A 238 25.27 12.31 -1.39
C VAL A 238 25.73 13.77 -1.44
N ALA A 239 25.52 14.55 -0.37
CA ALA A 239 26.01 15.92 -0.30
C ALA A 239 27.54 15.99 -0.35
N ALA A 240 28.23 15.14 0.42
CA ALA A 240 29.69 15.07 0.42
C ALA A 240 30.26 14.64 -0.94
N LEU A 241 29.64 13.65 -1.61
CA LEU A 241 30.04 13.22 -2.95
C LEU A 241 29.85 14.33 -4.00
N ARG A 242 28.76 15.09 -3.92
CA ARG A 242 28.52 16.24 -4.81
C ARG A 242 29.57 17.32 -4.64
N GLU A 243 29.93 17.64 -3.39
CA GLU A 243 30.99 18.59 -3.10
C GLU A 243 32.35 18.10 -3.63
N ARG A 244 32.65 16.80 -3.50
CA ARG A 244 33.86 16.20 -4.05
C ARG A 244 33.92 16.28 -5.58
N ILE A 245 32.81 16.01 -6.27
CA ILE A 245 32.74 16.12 -7.74
C ILE A 245 32.97 17.58 -8.18
N GLU A 246 32.37 18.53 -7.48
CA GLU A 246 32.51 19.96 -7.78
C GLU A 246 33.94 20.46 -7.55
N THR A 247 34.60 20.02 -6.48
CA THR A 247 36.00 20.36 -6.23
C THR A 247 36.94 19.76 -7.28
N GLU A 248 36.70 18.51 -7.70
CA GLU A 248 37.45 17.88 -8.79
C GLU A 248 37.24 18.60 -10.13
N ARG A 249 35.99 19.01 -10.43
CA ARG A 249 35.67 19.78 -11.63
C ARG A 249 36.45 21.10 -11.67
N ARG A 250 36.46 21.87 -10.57
CA ARG A 250 37.24 23.11 -10.47
C ARG A 250 38.73 22.87 -10.66
N GLN A 251 39.27 21.79 -10.09
CA GLN A 251 40.67 21.42 -10.28
C GLN A 251 40.99 21.12 -11.75
N ARG A 252 40.10 20.43 -12.46
CA ARG A 252 40.23 20.18 -13.90
C ARG A 252 40.19 21.47 -14.71
N GLU A 253 39.23 22.36 -14.43
CA GLU A 253 39.13 23.66 -15.11
C GLU A 253 40.39 24.51 -14.90
N ILE A 254 40.97 24.53 -13.69
CA ILE A 254 42.26 25.19 -13.40
C ILE A 254 43.39 24.51 -14.19
N ALA A 255 43.46 23.19 -14.21
CA ALA A 255 44.49 22.45 -14.93
C ALA A 255 44.40 22.67 -16.45
N GLU A 256 43.20 22.69 -17.02
CA GLU A 256 42.94 22.99 -18.43
C GLU A 256 43.31 24.44 -18.78
N SER A 257 42.99 25.41 -17.92
CA SER A 257 43.42 26.79 -18.09
C SER A 257 44.95 26.93 -18.03
N ASN A 258 45.62 26.20 -17.15
CA ASN A 258 47.08 26.21 -17.05
C ASN A 258 47.73 25.54 -18.27
N ALA A 259 47.16 24.43 -18.75
CA ALA A 259 47.64 23.73 -19.94
C ALA A 259 47.48 24.57 -21.21
N SER A 260 46.35 25.27 -21.37
CA SER A 260 46.14 26.17 -22.51
C SER A 260 47.09 27.38 -22.47
N ALA A 261 47.34 27.96 -21.30
CA ALA A 261 48.33 29.02 -21.14
C ALA A 261 49.76 28.54 -21.47
N ALA A 262 50.13 27.33 -21.07
CA ALA A 262 51.44 26.74 -21.39
C ALA A 262 51.59 26.46 -22.89
N LEU A 263 50.54 25.97 -23.56
CA LEU A 263 50.51 25.78 -25.01
C LEU A 263 50.67 27.11 -25.76
N ALA A 264 49.95 28.16 -25.36
CA ALA A 264 50.09 29.48 -25.97
C ALA A 264 51.50 30.06 -25.80
N GLN A 265 52.15 29.85 -24.65
CA GLN A 265 53.54 30.22 -24.45
C GLN A 265 54.49 29.45 -25.37
N LEU A 266 54.30 28.13 -25.51
CA LEU A 266 55.05 27.29 -26.44
C LEU A 266 54.88 27.75 -27.89
N GLU A 267 53.65 28.02 -28.34
CA GLU A 267 53.35 28.51 -29.68
C GLU A 267 54.02 29.86 -29.97
N SER A 268 54.01 30.77 -29.00
CA SER A 268 54.72 32.05 -29.09
C SER A 268 56.23 31.88 -29.21
N ALA A 269 56.81 30.92 -28.48
CA ALA A 269 58.24 30.60 -28.53
C ALA A 269 58.63 29.92 -29.86
N THR A 270 57.78 29.05 -30.40
CA THR A 270 58.01 28.42 -31.73
C THR A 270 57.80 29.40 -32.88
N SER A 271 56.88 30.36 -32.76
CA SER A 271 56.66 31.40 -33.76
C SER A 271 57.83 32.39 -33.84
N ALA A 272 58.52 32.65 -32.72
CA ALA A 272 59.76 33.43 -32.69
C ALA A 272 60.97 32.68 -33.29
N ALA A 273 60.88 31.36 -33.46
CA ALA A 273 61.94 30.51 -34.00
C ALA A 273 61.84 30.22 -35.51
N GLY A 274 60.84 30.75 -36.22
CA GLY A 274 60.79 30.75 -37.69
C GLY A 274 60.90 29.38 -38.35
N VAL A 275 60.13 28.38 -37.89
CA VAL A 275 60.06 27.07 -38.55
C VAL A 275 58.69 26.89 -39.18
N ASP A 276 58.64 27.00 -40.51
CA ASP A 276 57.48 26.66 -41.34
C ASP A 276 57.12 25.17 -41.16
N ALA A 277 56.08 24.89 -40.38
CA ALA A 277 55.50 23.57 -40.23
C ALA A 277 54.22 23.46 -41.08
N SER A 278 54.35 22.75 -42.20
CA SER A 278 53.25 22.28 -43.06
C SER A 278 52.17 21.55 -42.24
N PRO A 279 50.87 21.61 -42.58
CA PRO A 279 49.79 21.08 -41.75
C PRO A 279 49.90 19.55 -41.65
N ALA A 280 50.29 19.08 -40.47
CA ALA A 280 50.36 17.66 -40.17
C ALA A 280 48.95 17.06 -40.24
N ALA A 281 48.75 16.14 -41.19
CA ALA A 281 47.57 15.29 -41.22
C ALA A 281 47.33 14.71 -39.81
N PHE A 282 46.09 14.84 -39.30
CA PHE A 282 45.67 14.31 -38.01
C PHE A 282 46.01 12.81 -37.94
N ARG A 283 47.16 12.46 -37.35
CA ARG A 283 47.54 11.08 -37.12
C ARG A 283 46.91 10.66 -35.81
N VAL A 284 45.89 9.81 -35.90
CA VAL A 284 45.35 9.13 -34.73
C VAL A 284 46.50 8.41 -34.01
N SER A 285 46.61 8.62 -32.70
CA SER A 285 47.60 7.90 -31.90
C SER A 285 47.36 6.40 -32.03
N ARG A 286 48.39 5.65 -32.40
CA ARG A 286 48.35 4.18 -32.50
C ARG A 286 47.80 3.53 -31.22
N ARG A 287 48.07 4.14 -30.06
CA ARG A 287 47.56 3.71 -28.76
C ARG A 287 46.02 3.68 -28.71
N VAL A 288 45.34 4.65 -29.33
CA VAL A 288 43.87 4.71 -29.37
C VAL A 288 43.31 3.60 -30.26
N LEU A 289 43.96 3.34 -31.41
CA LEU A 289 43.57 2.25 -32.30
C LEU A 289 43.73 0.88 -31.59
N ASP A 290 44.84 0.68 -30.89
CA ASP A 290 45.12 -0.53 -30.12
C ASP A 290 44.08 -0.72 -29.00
N GLU A 291 43.75 0.36 -28.26
CA GLU A 291 42.74 0.31 -27.19
C GLU A 291 41.33 -0.05 -27.73
N ILE A 292 40.90 0.57 -28.84
CA ILE A 292 39.61 0.24 -29.46
C ILE A 292 39.61 -1.22 -29.92
N ALA A 293 40.69 -1.68 -30.55
CA ALA A 293 40.82 -3.06 -31.00
C ALA A 293 40.76 -4.05 -29.84
N ASP A 294 41.46 -3.76 -28.73
CA ASP A 294 41.47 -4.61 -27.53
C ASP A 294 40.10 -4.67 -26.86
N VAL A 295 39.41 -3.53 -26.70
CA VAL A 295 38.06 -3.48 -26.13
C VAL A 295 37.10 -4.35 -26.94
N ILE A 296 37.11 -4.23 -28.27
CA ILE A 296 36.22 -5.00 -29.14
C ILE A 296 36.58 -6.49 -29.08
N LYS A 297 37.87 -6.82 -29.16
CA LYS A 297 38.34 -8.21 -29.12
C LYS A 297 38.01 -8.91 -27.80
N VAL A 298 38.17 -8.22 -26.67
CA VAL A 298 37.97 -8.80 -25.33
C VAL A 298 36.49 -8.88 -24.97
N LEU A 299 35.72 -7.80 -25.19
CA LEU A 299 34.33 -7.73 -24.73
C LEU A 299 33.33 -8.25 -25.76
N MET A 300 33.67 -8.23 -27.05
CA MET A 300 32.75 -8.54 -28.15
C MET A 300 33.41 -9.52 -29.14
N PRO A 301 33.80 -10.72 -28.71
CA PRO A 301 34.60 -11.65 -29.51
C PRO A 301 33.89 -12.17 -30.77
N ARG A 302 32.58 -11.93 -30.93
CA ARG A 302 31.82 -12.33 -32.13
C ARG A 302 31.66 -11.16 -33.10
N ILE A 303 32.30 -10.02 -32.88
CA ILE A 303 32.30 -8.87 -33.77
C ILE A 303 33.63 -8.84 -34.54
N ARG A 304 33.55 -8.93 -35.86
CA ARG A 304 34.69 -8.77 -36.78
C ARG A 304 34.56 -7.45 -37.51
N LEU A 305 35.42 -6.49 -37.19
CA LEU A 305 35.47 -5.23 -37.92
C LEU A 305 36.07 -5.42 -39.32
N VAL A 306 35.43 -4.84 -40.33
CA VAL A 306 35.89 -4.89 -41.73
C VAL A 306 36.31 -3.50 -42.23
N ARG A 307 37.10 -3.42 -43.30
CA ARG A 307 37.40 -2.16 -44.04
C ARG A 307 37.80 -0.96 -43.15
N GLY A 308 38.92 -1.04 -42.43
CA GLY A 308 39.50 0.12 -41.76
C GLY A 308 38.63 0.79 -40.69
N CYS A 309 37.61 0.09 -40.16
CA CYS A 309 36.71 0.64 -39.14
C CYS A 309 37.41 1.29 -37.95
N LEU A 310 38.59 0.78 -37.54
CA LEU A 310 39.31 1.32 -36.39
C LEU A 310 39.66 2.80 -36.59
N ASP A 311 40.11 3.17 -37.79
CA ASP A 311 40.43 4.57 -38.11
C ASP A 311 39.16 5.41 -38.07
N THR A 312 38.07 4.93 -38.67
CA THR A 312 36.78 5.62 -38.65
C THR A 312 36.24 5.79 -37.24
N ILE A 313 36.32 4.77 -36.38
CA ILE A 313 35.89 4.85 -34.98
C ILE A 313 36.78 5.82 -34.20
N ALA A 314 38.09 5.84 -34.47
CA ALA A 314 38.99 6.71 -33.75
C ALA A 314 38.84 8.19 -34.16
N ILE A 315 38.57 8.46 -35.43
CA ILE A 315 38.48 9.82 -36.00
C ILE A 315 37.06 10.38 -35.85
N GLU A 316 36.03 9.61 -36.22
CA GLU A 316 34.66 10.12 -36.38
C GLU A 316 33.80 9.95 -35.13
N PHE A 317 34.22 9.12 -34.16
CA PHE A 317 33.47 8.85 -32.92
C PHE A 317 34.24 9.37 -31.69
N ALA A 318 33.99 10.64 -31.36
CA ALA A 318 34.50 11.28 -30.15
C ALA A 318 34.00 10.59 -28.88
N ASP A 319 32.70 10.25 -28.85
CA ASP A 319 32.11 9.37 -27.83
C ASP A 319 31.69 8.03 -28.47
N ARG A 320 32.22 6.94 -27.91
CA ARG A 320 32.04 5.57 -28.40
C ARG A 320 30.96 4.81 -27.65
N GLN A 321 30.34 5.39 -26.62
CA GLN A 321 29.35 4.69 -25.80
C GLN A 321 28.15 4.22 -26.62
N ALA A 322 27.61 5.07 -27.49
CA ALA A 322 26.49 4.71 -28.36
C ALA A 322 26.87 3.60 -29.36
N LEU A 323 28.07 3.69 -29.94
CA LEU A 323 28.60 2.64 -30.83
C LEU A 323 28.74 1.30 -30.08
N TYR A 324 29.36 1.29 -28.90
CA TYR A 324 29.55 0.06 -28.13
C TYR A 324 28.23 -0.57 -27.69
N ARG A 325 27.18 0.22 -27.41
CA ARG A 325 25.84 -0.33 -27.16
C ARG A 325 25.27 -1.06 -28.38
N VAL A 326 25.45 -0.49 -29.58
CA VAL A 326 25.00 -1.10 -30.84
C VAL A 326 25.77 -2.40 -31.13
N LEU A 327 27.09 -2.41 -30.90
CA LEU A 327 27.92 -3.62 -31.07
C LEU A 327 27.58 -4.69 -30.03
N ALA A 328 27.31 -4.31 -28.78
CA ALA A 328 26.88 -5.23 -27.73
C ALA A 328 25.51 -5.84 -28.03
N GLU A 329 24.59 -5.08 -28.64
CA GLU A 329 23.30 -5.59 -29.11
C GLU A 329 23.49 -6.71 -30.15
N LEU A 330 24.39 -6.51 -31.13
CA LEU A 330 24.74 -7.55 -32.11
C LEU A 330 25.37 -8.78 -31.44
N GLN A 331 26.31 -8.59 -30.52
CA GLN A 331 26.98 -9.67 -29.78
C GLN A 331 25.96 -10.57 -29.04
N ALA A 332 24.92 -9.97 -28.46
CA ALA A 332 23.87 -10.66 -27.73
C ALA A 332 22.89 -11.42 -28.66
N CYS A 333 22.68 -10.94 -29.89
CA CYS A 333 21.82 -11.59 -30.87
C CYS A 333 22.51 -12.80 -31.53
N GLN A 334 21.92 -14.00 -31.39
CA GLN A 334 22.47 -15.24 -31.98
C GLN A 334 21.89 -15.59 -33.34
N THR A 335 20.60 -15.37 -33.55
CA THR A 335 19.88 -15.88 -34.74
C THR A 335 18.82 -14.92 -35.29
N ALA A 336 18.37 -13.96 -34.48
CA ALA A 336 17.33 -13.02 -34.85
C ALA A 336 17.90 -11.64 -35.16
N MET A 337 17.24 -10.94 -36.09
CA MET A 337 17.50 -9.54 -36.41
C MET A 337 17.17 -8.66 -35.18
N PRO A 338 18.06 -7.75 -34.74
CA PRO A 338 17.77 -6.91 -33.57
C PRO A 338 16.69 -5.86 -33.88
N GLN A 339 15.94 -5.42 -32.85
CA GLN A 339 14.65 -4.72 -32.98
C GLN A 339 14.69 -3.32 -33.63
N ARG A 340 15.87 -2.80 -34.01
CA ARG A 340 16.04 -1.46 -34.59
C ARG A 340 16.81 -1.43 -35.90
N TRP A 341 17.21 -2.58 -36.38
CA TRP A 341 17.99 -2.69 -37.61
C TRP A 341 17.05 -2.68 -38.82
N LYS A 342 17.58 -2.27 -39.98
CA LYS A 342 16.87 -2.31 -41.25
C LYS A 342 17.70 -3.08 -42.26
N THR A 343 17.07 -3.80 -43.18
CA THR A 343 17.79 -4.40 -44.30
C THR A 343 18.34 -3.32 -45.22
N VAL A 344 19.60 -3.44 -45.64
CA VAL A 344 20.21 -2.51 -46.59
C VAL A 344 19.61 -2.77 -47.97
N GLN A 345 19.03 -1.75 -48.59
CA GLN A 345 18.38 -1.91 -49.88
C GLN A 345 19.41 -2.22 -50.97
N GLY A 346 19.19 -3.32 -51.71
CA GLY A 346 20.06 -3.74 -52.81
C GLY A 346 21.39 -4.36 -52.38
N VAL A 347 21.52 -4.76 -51.11
CA VAL A 347 22.68 -5.50 -50.58
C VAL A 347 22.19 -6.68 -49.75
N ASP A 348 22.32 -7.89 -50.30
CA ASP A 348 21.77 -9.10 -49.67
C ASP A 348 22.48 -9.46 -48.36
N GLY A 349 21.69 -9.79 -47.33
CA GLY A 349 22.17 -10.28 -46.04
C GLY A 349 22.75 -9.20 -45.10
N TRP A 350 22.89 -7.96 -45.57
CA TRP A 350 23.35 -6.84 -44.75
C TRP A 350 22.19 -6.11 -44.09
N ILE A 351 22.39 -5.76 -42.82
CA ILE A 351 21.50 -4.93 -42.02
C ILE A 351 22.23 -3.66 -41.59
N GLU A 352 21.51 -2.56 -41.45
CA GLU A 352 22.02 -1.26 -41.04
C GLU A 352 21.29 -0.76 -39.79
N GLN A 353 22.07 -0.20 -38.87
CA GLN A 353 21.57 0.70 -37.86
C GLN A 353 21.91 2.14 -38.24
N SER A 354 20.87 2.89 -38.59
CA SER A 354 20.98 4.31 -38.90
C SER A 354 20.88 5.14 -37.62
N LYS A 355 21.59 6.27 -37.56
CA LYS A 355 21.60 7.24 -36.45
C LYS A 355 22.31 6.76 -35.18
N VAL A 356 23.53 6.28 -35.32
CA VAL A 356 24.40 6.02 -34.17
C VAL A 356 25.06 7.33 -33.75
N GLY A 357 24.96 7.67 -32.46
CA GLY A 357 25.61 8.84 -31.89
C GLY A 357 27.13 8.71 -31.95
N ASN A 358 27.83 9.76 -32.36
CA ASN A 358 29.30 9.80 -32.42
C ASN A 358 29.93 10.75 -31.39
N GLY A 359 29.11 11.30 -30.48
CA GLY A 359 29.49 12.30 -29.48
C GLY A 359 29.27 13.74 -29.90
N VAL A 360 29.12 14.00 -31.20
CA VAL A 360 28.84 15.35 -31.75
C VAL A 360 27.43 15.40 -32.34
N ASP A 361 27.08 14.41 -33.16
CA ASP A 361 25.78 14.27 -33.80
C ASP A 361 25.32 12.80 -33.82
N SER A 362 24.31 12.49 -34.65
CA SER A 362 23.80 11.13 -34.87
C SER A 362 23.94 10.72 -36.34
N GLN A 363 25.08 11.03 -36.96
CA GLN A 363 25.37 10.67 -38.35
C GLN A 363 26.19 9.39 -38.50
N GLY A 364 26.53 8.72 -37.39
CA GLY A 364 27.13 7.38 -37.42
C GLY A 364 26.20 6.35 -38.06
N ARG A 365 26.83 5.37 -38.73
CA ARG A 365 26.19 4.22 -39.38
C ARG A 365 26.94 2.95 -39.00
N VAL A 366 26.20 1.89 -38.75
CA VAL A 366 26.77 0.55 -38.54
C VAL A 366 26.05 -0.40 -39.48
N TYR A 367 26.81 -1.07 -40.34
CA TYR A 367 26.35 -2.16 -41.19
C TYR A 367 26.84 -3.48 -40.60
N ALA A 368 26.00 -4.49 -40.60
CA ALA A 368 26.35 -5.80 -40.08
C ALA A 368 25.81 -6.93 -40.97
N ARG A 369 26.56 -8.01 -41.07
CA ARG A 369 26.13 -9.27 -41.69
C ARG A 369 26.57 -10.42 -40.80
N LEU A 370 25.67 -11.38 -40.54
CA LEU A 370 26.02 -12.58 -39.79
C LEU A 370 26.66 -13.60 -40.72
N ASP A 371 27.93 -13.92 -40.51
CA ASP A 371 28.56 -15.08 -41.13
C ASP A 371 28.02 -16.35 -40.45
N ARG A 372 27.34 -17.18 -41.24
CA ARG A 372 26.67 -18.39 -40.74
C ARG A 372 27.66 -19.50 -40.38
N SER A 373 28.88 -19.43 -40.89
CA SER A 373 29.88 -20.49 -40.75
C SER A 373 30.51 -20.45 -39.36
N ASP A 374 30.86 -19.26 -38.89
CA ASP A 374 31.55 -19.04 -37.61
C ASP A 374 30.65 -18.38 -36.55
N ARG A 375 29.42 -17.99 -36.93
CA ARG A 375 28.46 -17.26 -36.10
C ARG A 375 29.01 -15.92 -35.58
N CYS A 376 29.89 -15.28 -36.35
CA CYS A 376 30.40 -13.94 -36.10
C CYS A 376 29.69 -12.91 -36.97
N TRP A 377 29.62 -11.69 -36.48
CA TRP A 377 29.11 -10.53 -37.21
C TRP A 377 30.27 -9.82 -37.91
N ASP A 378 30.24 -9.76 -39.25
CA ASP A 378 31.07 -8.83 -40.01
C ASP A 378 30.45 -7.43 -39.88
N VAL A 379 31.20 -6.47 -39.36
CA VAL A 379 30.69 -5.13 -39.02
C VAL A 379 31.50 -4.03 -39.69
N LEU A 380 30.80 -3.15 -40.42
CA LEU A 380 31.33 -1.92 -40.99
C LEU A 380 30.75 -0.72 -40.22
N VAL A 381 31.63 0.06 -39.59
CA VAL A 381 31.30 1.32 -38.93
C VAL A 381 31.70 2.46 -39.85
N SER A 382 30.77 3.38 -40.10
CA SER A 382 30.99 4.50 -41.01
C SER A 382 30.27 5.77 -40.56
N HIS A 383 30.59 6.86 -41.24
CA HIS A 383 29.89 8.14 -41.14
C HIS A 383 28.97 8.32 -42.36
N LYS A 384 27.83 9.00 -42.19
CA LYS A 384 26.84 9.20 -43.27
C LYS A 384 27.44 9.78 -44.55
N SER A 385 28.46 10.64 -44.46
CA SER A 385 29.13 11.22 -45.63
C SER A 385 29.82 10.20 -46.54
N SER A 386 30.10 8.99 -46.05
CA SER A 386 30.72 7.90 -46.82
C SER A 386 29.72 6.85 -47.30
N GLN A 387 28.41 7.04 -47.04
CA GLN A 387 27.36 6.05 -47.28
C GLN A 387 27.37 5.46 -48.70
N ASP A 388 27.49 6.28 -49.74
CA ASP A 388 27.48 5.79 -51.12
C ASP A 388 28.65 4.83 -51.40
N ARG A 389 29.86 5.20 -50.92
CA ARG A 389 31.08 4.39 -51.04
C ARG A 389 31.02 3.11 -50.22
N ASP A 390 30.23 3.09 -49.14
CA ASP A 390 30.01 1.91 -48.32
C ASP A 390 29.04 0.96 -48.97
N ILE A 391 27.89 1.45 -49.45
CA ILE A 391 26.91 0.64 -50.18
C ILE A 391 27.57 -0.03 -51.40
N ASP A 392 28.36 0.69 -52.18
CA ASP A 392 29.08 0.13 -53.33
C ASP A 392 30.15 -0.90 -52.95
N TRP A 393 30.72 -0.81 -51.75
CA TRP A 393 31.62 -1.83 -51.23
C TRP A 393 30.86 -3.06 -50.74
N LEU A 394 29.75 -2.88 -50.02
CA LEU A 394 28.93 -3.96 -49.49
C LEU A 394 28.32 -4.82 -50.62
N LYS A 395 27.92 -4.20 -51.74
CA LYS A 395 27.45 -4.93 -52.95
C LYS A 395 28.50 -5.89 -53.54
N ARG A 396 29.77 -5.72 -53.21
CA ARG A 396 30.90 -6.53 -53.71
C ARG A 396 31.36 -7.59 -52.70
N GLN A 397 30.79 -7.65 -51.49
CA GLN A 397 31.09 -8.63 -50.44
C GLN A 397 30.05 -9.73 -50.40
#